data_AF-A0A1C4W608-F1
#
_entry.id   AF-A0A1C4W608-F1
#
_cell.length_a   1.000
_cell.length_b   1.000
_cell.length_c   1.000
_cell.angle_alpha   90.00
_cell.angle_beta   90.00
_cell.angle_gamma   90.00
#
_symmetry.space_group_name_H-M   'P 1'
#
loop_
_entity.id
_entity.type
_entity.pdbx_description
1 polymer ?
#
loop_
_entity_poly.entity_id
_entity_poly.type
_entity_poly.pdbx_seq_one_letter_code
_entity_poly.pdbx_strand_id
1 'polypeptide(L)'
;MSQKNPLHAVPDPSLELSRRDDGFVVTARWNSDTGSDEFNGPDEVVIRISDEAAPEVRRHGITSAVLHRMGRQVDDMVAEFHGMPSVGAYQVMVGRYIEGRLADLAQARGATAAGFEADLLAVYLDLAERRHADPLGALATATGRTRAVLGRLLEVARQRNDQEGPSRERFA
;
A
#
# COMPACT_ATOMS: atom_id res chain seq x y z
N MET A 1 -53.39 25.78 -11.79
CA MET A 1 -52.18 25.68 -12.63
C MET A 1 -51.14 26.59 -11.99
N SER A 2 -49.92 26.20 -11.63
CA SER A 2 -49.07 25.12 -12.09
C SER A 2 -48.19 24.67 -10.90
N GLN A 3 -48.07 23.37 -10.67
CA GLN A 3 -47.07 22.80 -9.76
C GLN A 3 -45.68 23.10 -10.32
N LYS A 4 -44.82 23.75 -9.52
CA LYS A 4 -43.39 23.81 -9.81
C LYS A 4 -42.80 22.45 -9.46
N ASN A 5 -42.53 21.63 -10.47
CA ASN A 5 -41.66 20.46 -10.32
C ASN A 5 -40.28 20.93 -9.79
N PRO A 6 -39.73 20.30 -8.75
CA PRO A 6 -38.33 20.43 -8.46
C PRO A 6 -37.55 19.83 -9.62
N LEU A 7 -36.55 20.58 -10.11
CA LEU A 7 -35.54 20.10 -11.02
C LEU A 7 -34.99 18.77 -10.49
N HIS A 8 -35.10 17.72 -11.29
CA HIS A 8 -34.30 16.52 -11.12
C HIS A 8 -32.83 16.96 -11.03
N ALA A 9 -32.28 16.93 -9.82
CA ALA A 9 -30.84 16.83 -9.66
C ALA A 9 -30.46 15.52 -10.35
N VAL A 10 -29.87 15.63 -11.53
CA VAL A 10 -29.14 14.54 -12.16
C VAL A 10 -28.13 14.10 -11.09
N PRO A 11 -28.12 12.84 -10.62
CA PRO A 11 -27.07 12.41 -9.73
C PRO A 11 -25.75 12.63 -10.48
N ASP A 12 -24.89 13.44 -9.88
CA ASP A 12 -23.48 13.52 -10.23
C ASP A 12 -22.99 12.08 -10.43
N PRO A 13 -22.28 11.71 -11.52
CA PRO A 13 -21.88 10.34 -11.75
C PRO A 13 -21.07 9.90 -10.54
N SER A 14 -21.73 9.16 -9.66
CA SER A 14 -21.11 8.60 -8.49
C SER A 14 -19.97 7.75 -9.02
N LEU A 15 -18.76 8.07 -8.57
CA LEU A 15 -17.56 7.34 -8.93
C LEU A 15 -17.68 5.99 -8.24
N GLU A 16 -18.32 5.04 -8.92
CA GLU A 16 -18.61 3.72 -8.36
C GLU A 16 -17.82 2.65 -9.12
N LEU A 17 -17.17 1.76 -8.39
CA LEU A 17 -16.57 0.55 -8.92
C LEU A 17 -17.31 -0.66 -8.36
N SER A 18 -17.65 -1.62 -9.22
CA SER A 18 -18.35 -2.84 -8.83
C SER A 18 -17.62 -4.08 -9.33
N ARG A 19 -17.60 -5.12 -8.47
CA ARG A 19 -17.01 -6.43 -8.76
C ARG A 19 -17.93 -7.54 -8.26
N ARG A 20 -18.00 -8.62 -9.04
CA ARG A 20 -18.70 -9.86 -8.65
C ARG A 20 -17.69 -10.90 -8.20
N ASP A 21 -18.02 -11.62 -7.14
CA ASP A 21 -17.19 -12.69 -6.60
C ASP A 21 -18.03 -13.75 -5.90
N ASP A 22 -18.08 -14.95 -6.49
CA ASP A 22 -18.64 -16.16 -5.90
C ASP A 22 -20.02 -15.96 -5.23
N GLY A 23 -20.95 -15.38 -6.01
CA GLY A 23 -22.31 -15.10 -5.55
C GLY A 23 -22.47 -13.81 -4.75
N PHE A 24 -21.44 -12.98 -4.61
CA PHE A 24 -21.52 -11.65 -4.02
C PHE A 24 -21.20 -10.56 -5.04
N VAL A 25 -21.71 -9.36 -4.79
CA VAL A 25 -21.41 -8.14 -5.53
C VAL A 25 -20.92 -7.11 -4.52
N VAL A 26 -19.69 -6.65 -4.67
CA VAL A 26 -19.14 -5.54 -3.89
C VAL A 26 -19.13 -4.29 -4.75
N THR A 27 -19.61 -3.19 -4.21
CA THR A 27 -19.61 -1.87 -4.87
C THR A 27 -18.97 -0.86 -3.94
N ALA A 28 -17.91 -0.21 -4.40
CA ALA A 28 -17.23 0.87 -3.70
C ALA A 28 -17.60 2.21 -4.34
N ARG A 29 -17.87 3.23 -3.53
CA ARG A 29 -18.31 4.55 -3.98
C ARG A 29 -17.44 5.65 -3.38
N TRP A 30 -17.08 6.62 -4.20
CA TRP A 30 -16.37 7.83 -3.82
C TRP A 30 -17.23 9.06 -4.14
N ASN A 31 -17.26 10.01 -3.22
CA ASN A 31 -17.84 11.32 -3.44
C ASN A 31 -16.80 12.21 -4.13
N SER A 32 -17.23 12.83 -5.24
CA SER A 32 -16.48 13.79 -6.07
C SER A 32 -15.97 15.01 -5.31
N ASP A 33 -16.53 15.31 -4.13
CA ASP A 33 -16.20 16.48 -3.31
C ASP A 33 -14.99 16.31 -2.38
N THR A 34 -14.33 15.15 -2.37
CA THR A 34 -13.11 14.94 -1.56
C THR A 34 -11.90 15.54 -2.27
N GLY A 35 -11.81 16.87 -2.26
CA GLY A 35 -10.72 17.67 -2.81
C GLY A 35 -9.39 17.56 -2.05
N SER A 36 -9.00 16.37 -1.58
CA SER A 36 -7.66 16.13 -1.08
C SER A 36 -6.90 15.17 -2.00
N ASP A 37 -5.69 15.57 -2.40
CA ASP A 37 -4.66 14.72 -3.04
C ASP A 37 -4.19 13.55 -2.13
N GLU A 38 -4.97 13.19 -1.10
CA GLU A 38 -4.71 12.04 -0.25
C GLU A 38 -5.41 10.80 -0.82
N PHE A 39 -4.68 9.69 -0.84
CA PHE A 39 -5.19 8.38 -1.25
C PHE A 39 -6.28 7.90 -0.27
N ASN A 40 -7.50 8.37 -0.51
CA ASN A 40 -8.66 8.03 0.32
C ASN A 40 -9.31 6.73 -0.17
N GLY A 41 -9.75 5.92 0.79
CA GLY A 41 -10.63 4.78 0.53
C GLY A 41 -12.03 5.25 0.09
N PRO A 42 -12.90 4.33 -0.32
CA PRO A 42 -14.28 4.65 -0.65
C PRO A 42 -15.03 5.19 0.57
N ASP A 43 -15.91 6.15 0.35
CA ASP A 43 -16.84 6.65 1.37
C ASP A 43 -17.88 5.59 1.75
N GLU A 44 -18.26 4.74 0.79
CA GLU A 44 -19.23 3.67 0.99
C GLU A 44 -18.78 2.37 0.31
N VAL A 45 -18.95 1.24 1.01
CA VAL A 45 -18.82 -0.10 0.44
C VAL A 45 -20.13 -0.86 0.66
N VAL A 46 -20.80 -1.21 -0.43
CA VAL A 46 -22.04 -1.99 -0.43
C VAL A 46 -21.74 -3.41 -0.86
N ILE A 47 -22.00 -4.38 0.02
CA ILE A 47 -21.87 -5.81 -0.27
C ILE A 47 -23.27 -6.41 -0.38
N ARG A 48 -23.57 -7.02 -1.52
CA ARG A 48 -24.85 -7.66 -1.81
C ARG A 48 -24.64 -9.12 -2.16
N ILE A 49 -25.61 -9.96 -1.81
CA ILE A 49 -25.70 -11.29 -2.39
C ILE A 49 -26.28 -11.12 -3.80
N SER A 50 -25.63 -11.71 -4.80
CA SER A 50 -26.08 -11.72 -6.19
C SER A 50 -27.41 -12.47 -6.30
N ASP A 51 -28.30 -12.00 -7.18
CA ASP A 51 -29.55 -12.71 -7.48
C ASP A 51 -29.29 -14.10 -8.09
N GLU A 52 -28.12 -14.26 -8.73
CA GLU A 52 -27.64 -15.50 -9.32
C GLU A 52 -26.91 -16.41 -8.31
N ALA A 53 -26.79 -16.00 -7.05
CA ALA A 53 -26.02 -16.76 -6.06
C ALA A 53 -26.60 -18.15 -5.82
N ALA A 54 -25.70 -19.13 -5.61
CA ALA A 54 -26.08 -20.49 -5.26
C ALA A 54 -26.96 -20.52 -3.99
N PRO A 55 -27.90 -21.47 -3.86
CA PRO A 55 -28.78 -21.55 -2.69
C PRO A 55 -28.03 -21.59 -1.36
N GLU A 56 -26.86 -22.24 -1.32
CA GLU A 56 -26.00 -22.32 -0.16
C GLU A 56 -25.46 -20.94 0.22
N VAL A 57 -25.03 -20.14 -0.75
CA VAL A 57 -24.53 -18.77 -0.54
C VAL A 57 -25.65 -17.88 0.01
N ARG A 58 -26.86 -17.98 -0.55
CA ARG A 58 -28.04 -17.25 -0.04
C ARG A 58 -28.42 -17.64 1.38
N ARG A 59 -28.21 -18.90 1.76
CA ARG A 59 -28.51 -19.39 3.12
C ARG A 59 -27.48 -18.94 4.14
N HIS A 60 -26.19 -19.02 3.82
CA HIS A 60 -25.11 -18.65 4.74
C HIS A 60 -24.91 -17.12 4.80
N GLY A 61 -25.24 -16.41 3.73
CA GLY A 61 -25.14 -14.96 3.65
C GLY A 61 -23.71 -14.43 3.73
N ILE A 62 -23.58 -13.19 4.19
CA ILE A 62 -22.30 -12.50 4.35
C ILE A 62 -21.67 -12.96 5.67
N THR A 63 -20.64 -13.79 5.59
CA THR A 63 -19.88 -14.28 6.74
C THR A 63 -18.58 -13.48 6.93
N SER A 64 -17.91 -13.63 8.08
CA SER A 64 -16.59 -13.00 8.30
C SER A 64 -15.54 -13.43 7.27
N ALA A 65 -15.60 -14.68 6.79
CA ALA A 65 -14.71 -15.14 5.73
C ALA A 65 -14.96 -14.40 4.41
N VAL A 66 -16.24 -14.15 4.09
CA VAL A 66 -16.64 -13.32 2.93
C VAL A 66 -16.13 -11.90 3.11
N LEU A 67 -16.33 -11.28 4.28
CA LEU A 67 -15.84 -9.91 4.55
C LEU A 67 -14.32 -9.79 4.37
N HIS A 68 -13.54 -10.74 4.90
CA HIS A 68 -12.08 -10.75 4.70
C HIS A 68 -11.68 -10.87 3.23
N ARG A 69 -12.41 -11.67 2.45
CA ARG A 69 -12.18 -11.83 1.01
C ARG A 69 -12.52 -10.55 0.24
N MET A 70 -13.64 -9.91 0.58
CA MET A 70 -14.09 -8.66 -0.04
C MET A 70 -13.16 -7.48 0.30
N GLY A 71 -12.53 -7.47 1.49
CA GLY A 71 -11.56 -6.44 1.85
C GLY A 71 -10.45 -6.29 0.81
N ARG A 72 -9.88 -7.40 0.33
CA ARG A 72 -8.87 -7.38 -0.75
C ARG A 72 -9.42 -6.82 -2.05
N GLN A 73 -10.67 -7.15 -2.40
CA GLN A 73 -11.27 -6.60 -3.62
C GLN A 73 -11.51 -5.09 -3.52
N VAL A 74 -11.85 -4.60 -2.34
CA VAL A 74 -11.96 -3.16 -2.09
C VAL A 74 -10.60 -2.49 -2.23
N ASP A 75 -9.55 -3.07 -1.68
CA ASP A 75 -8.18 -2.56 -1.85
C ASP A 75 -7.76 -2.49 -3.33
N ASP A 76 -8.11 -3.51 -4.11
CA ASP A 76 -7.86 -3.54 -5.56
C ASP A 76 -8.68 -2.46 -6.30
N MET A 77 -9.94 -2.23 -5.90
CA MET A 77 -10.78 -1.15 -6.45
C MET A 77 -10.25 0.23 -6.09
N VAL A 78 -9.74 0.43 -4.87
CA VAL A 78 -9.08 1.69 -4.47
C VAL A 78 -7.87 1.95 -5.36
N ALA A 79 -7.05 0.93 -5.59
CA ALA A 79 -5.89 1.07 -6.47
C ALA A 79 -6.31 1.42 -7.90
N GLU A 80 -7.31 0.74 -8.45
CA GLU A 80 -7.86 1.04 -9.78
C GLU A 80 -8.40 2.47 -9.87
N PHE A 81 -9.16 2.89 -8.86
CA PHE A 81 -9.72 4.24 -8.77
C PHE A 81 -8.63 5.33 -8.82
N HIS A 82 -7.53 5.10 -8.11
CA HIS A 82 -6.39 6.03 -8.07
C HIS A 82 -5.34 5.80 -9.17
N GLY A 83 -5.59 4.90 -10.13
CA GLY A 83 -4.63 4.55 -11.19
C GLY A 83 -3.33 3.92 -10.67
N MET A 84 -3.36 3.36 -9.46
CA MET A 84 -2.25 2.71 -8.80
C MET A 84 -2.21 1.20 -9.09
N PRO A 85 -1.03 0.57 -8.96
CA PRO A 85 -0.96 -0.88 -8.85
C PRO A 85 -1.78 -1.35 -7.65
N SER A 86 -2.51 -2.48 -7.79
CA SER A 86 -3.20 -3.12 -6.67
C SER A 86 -2.29 -3.28 -5.45
N VAL A 87 -2.83 -3.38 -4.24
CA VAL A 87 -2.00 -3.48 -3.01
C VAL A 87 -0.98 -4.62 -3.11
N GLY A 88 -1.37 -5.76 -3.67
CA GLY A 88 -0.46 -6.87 -3.95
C GLY A 88 0.62 -6.52 -5.00
N ALA A 89 0.24 -5.86 -6.10
CA ALA A 89 1.17 -5.42 -7.13
C ALA A 89 2.13 -4.33 -6.62
N TYR A 90 1.66 -3.43 -5.77
CA TYR A 90 2.46 -2.41 -5.09
C TYR A 90 3.49 -3.06 -4.17
N GLN A 91 3.10 -4.02 -3.34
CA GLN A 91 4.04 -4.76 -2.49
C GLN A 91 5.13 -5.47 -3.32
N VAL A 92 4.77 -6.07 -4.45
CA VAL A 92 5.75 -6.69 -5.38
C VAL A 92 6.67 -5.65 -6.00
N MET A 93 6.13 -4.50 -6.40
CA MET A 93 6.89 -3.39 -7.00
C MET A 93 7.89 -2.79 -5.99
N VAL A 94 7.45 -2.53 -4.76
CA VAL A 94 8.31 -2.07 -3.65
C VAL A 94 9.38 -3.11 -3.32
N GLY A 95 9.03 -4.41 -3.28
CA GLY A 95 9.99 -5.49 -3.07
C GLY A 95 11.11 -5.49 -4.13
N ARG A 96 10.74 -5.43 -5.41
CA ARG A 96 11.70 -5.36 -6.53
C ARG A 96 12.56 -4.10 -6.48
N TYR A 97 11.98 -2.97 -6.09
CA TYR A 97 12.73 -1.72 -5.90
C TYR A 97 13.80 -1.87 -4.82
N ILE A 98 13.42 -2.41 -3.65
CA ILE A 98 14.36 -2.64 -2.53
C ILE A 98 15.48 -3.60 -2.94
N GLU A 99 15.13 -4.73 -3.56
CA GLU A 99 16.10 -5.72 -4.03
C GLU A 99 17.09 -5.12 -5.03
N GLY A 100 16.60 -4.38 -6.02
CA GLY A 100 17.44 -3.69 -7.01
C GLY A 100 18.35 -2.67 -6.36
N ARG A 101 17.82 -1.85 -5.45
CA ARG A 101 18.62 -0.82 -4.78
C ARG A 101 19.72 -1.40 -3.89
N LEU A 102 19.42 -2.48 -3.17
CA LEU A 102 20.43 -3.20 -2.37
C LEU A 102 21.50 -3.84 -3.25
N ALA A 103 21.12 -4.39 -4.41
CA ALA A 103 22.08 -4.94 -5.37
C ALA A 103 23.02 -3.86 -5.95
N ASP A 104 22.47 -2.71 -6.32
CA ASP A 104 23.24 -1.57 -6.84
C ASP A 104 24.28 -1.07 -5.81
N LEU A 105 23.86 -0.93 -4.55
CA LEU A 105 24.73 -0.50 -3.46
C LEU A 105 25.83 -1.53 -3.15
N ALA A 106 25.46 -2.81 -3.09
CA ALA A 106 26.41 -3.90 -2.91
C ALA A 106 27.44 -3.94 -4.06
N GLN A 107 27.00 -3.71 -5.30
CA GLN A 107 27.89 -3.63 -6.46
C GLN A 107 28.84 -2.43 -6.37
N ALA A 108 28.32 -1.24 -6.03
CA ALA A 108 29.13 -0.03 -5.87
C ALA A 108 30.22 -0.20 -4.78
N ARG A 109 29.94 -0.96 -3.73
CA ARG A 109 30.87 -1.25 -2.63
C ARG A 109 31.81 -2.44 -2.90
N GLY A 110 31.65 -3.15 -4.02
CA GLY A 110 32.51 -4.28 -4.39
C GLY A 110 32.17 -5.60 -3.69
N ALA A 111 30.90 -5.85 -3.39
CA ALA A 111 30.34 -7.14 -2.93
C ALA A 111 31.05 -7.82 -1.73
N THR A 112 31.59 -7.04 -0.78
CA THR A 112 32.06 -7.59 0.51
C THR A 112 30.93 -7.57 1.55
N ALA A 113 30.94 -8.45 2.56
CA ALA A 113 29.87 -8.47 3.58
C ALA A 113 29.82 -7.21 4.47
N ALA A 114 30.93 -6.49 4.61
CA ALA A 114 31.06 -5.34 5.49
C ALA A 114 30.44 -4.07 4.87
N GLY A 115 29.34 -3.56 5.43
CA GLY A 115 28.65 -2.37 4.88
C GLY A 115 27.23 -2.64 4.41
N PHE A 116 26.77 -3.90 4.47
CA PHE A 116 25.37 -4.24 4.23
C PHE A 116 24.42 -3.48 5.17
N GLU A 117 24.84 -3.18 6.40
CA GLU A 117 24.05 -2.37 7.34
C GLU A 117 23.90 -0.92 6.86
N ALA A 118 24.93 -0.36 6.24
CA ALA A 118 24.87 0.97 5.63
C ALA A 118 23.95 0.96 4.38
N ASP A 119 24.01 -0.11 3.58
CA ASP A 119 23.14 -0.30 2.43
C ASP A 119 21.66 -0.38 2.86
N LEU A 120 21.36 -1.13 3.93
CA LEU A 120 20.02 -1.19 4.55
C LEU A 120 19.56 0.18 5.06
N LEU A 121 20.44 0.95 5.70
CA LEU A 121 20.11 2.28 6.20
C LEU A 121 19.81 3.25 5.05
N ALA A 122 20.60 3.23 3.97
CA ALA A 122 20.36 4.05 2.80
C ALA A 122 18.99 3.77 2.17
N VAL A 123 18.62 2.50 2.01
CA VAL A 123 17.30 2.13 1.48
C VAL A 123 16.17 2.51 2.45
N TYR A 124 16.37 2.32 3.76
CA TYR A 124 15.39 2.74 4.76
C TYR A 124 15.09 4.25 4.69
N LEU A 125 16.13 5.07 4.58
CA LEU A 125 15.99 6.53 4.50
C LEU A 125 15.31 6.95 3.20
N ASP A 126 15.69 6.38 2.06
CA ASP A 126 15.03 6.67 0.76
C ASP A 126 13.54 6.29 0.77
N LEU A 127 13.17 5.15 1.35
CA LEU A 127 11.75 4.78 1.53
C LEU A 127 10.99 5.77 2.43
N ALA A 128 11.64 6.27 3.49
CA ALA A 128 11.05 7.26 4.40
C ALA A 128 10.89 8.63 3.73
N GLU A 129 11.88 9.08 2.94
CA GLU A 129 11.82 10.31 2.15
C GLU A 129 10.67 10.28 1.13
N ARG A 130 10.42 9.10 0.53
CA ARG A 130 9.29 8.83 -0.36
C ARG A 130 7.95 8.70 0.37
N ARG A 131 7.91 8.91 1.69
CA ARG A 131 6.72 8.79 2.54
C ARG A 131 6.06 7.42 2.51
N HIS A 132 6.84 6.34 2.34
CA HIS A 132 6.30 4.99 2.44
C HIS A 132 5.74 4.75 3.86
N ALA A 133 4.50 4.25 3.97
CA ALA A 133 3.79 4.13 5.24
C ALA A 133 4.50 3.23 6.28
N ASP A 134 5.12 2.14 5.83
CA ASP A 134 5.89 1.24 6.69
C ASP A 134 7.23 0.80 6.05
N PRO A 135 8.29 1.63 6.12
CA PRO A 135 9.59 1.32 5.51
C PRO A 135 10.26 0.09 6.13
N LEU A 136 10.12 -0.09 7.45
CA LEU A 136 10.72 -1.22 8.17
C LEU A 136 10.02 -2.55 7.82
N GLY A 137 8.69 -2.52 7.66
CA GLY A 137 7.92 -3.66 7.18
C GLY A 137 8.28 -4.06 5.76
N ALA A 138 8.43 -3.08 4.86
CA ALA A 138 8.83 -3.34 3.48
C ALA A 138 10.22 -4.01 3.41
N LEU A 139 11.19 -3.52 4.18
CA LEU A 139 12.51 -4.16 4.29
C LEU A 139 12.43 -5.56 4.89
N ALA A 140 11.58 -5.79 5.89
CA ALA A 140 11.40 -7.12 6.49
C ALA A 140 10.92 -8.15 5.45
N THR A 141 9.92 -7.78 4.67
CA THR A 141 9.39 -8.61 3.58
C THR A 141 10.43 -8.86 2.51
N ALA A 142 11.07 -7.81 1.98
CA ALA A 142 12.02 -7.93 0.87
C ALA A 142 13.29 -8.69 1.25
N THR A 143 13.75 -8.58 2.49
CA THR A 143 15.00 -9.21 2.94
C THR A 143 14.80 -10.56 3.63
N GLY A 144 13.56 -10.98 3.87
CA GLY A 144 13.19 -12.18 4.63
C GLY A 144 13.61 -12.14 6.10
N ARG A 145 13.93 -10.96 6.65
CA ARG A 145 14.43 -10.79 8.02
C ARG A 145 13.32 -10.28 8.93
N THR A 146 13.42 -10.60 10.22
CA THR A 146 12.49 -10.07 11.22
C THR A 146 12.75 -8.57 11.46
N ARG A 147 11.69 -7.83 11.80
CA ARG A 147 11.76 -6.40 12.14
C ARG A 147 12.76 -6.12 13.27
N ALA A 148 12.86 -7.02 14.25
CA ALA A 148 13.80 -6.91 15.36
C ALA A 148 15.27 -7.05 14.91
N VAL A 149 15.55 -7.93 13.95
CA VAL A 149 16.90 -8.06 13.36
C VAL A 149 17.25 -6.81 12.56
N LEU A 150 16.33 -6.34 11.72
CA LEU A 150 16.55 -5.12 10.92
C LEU A 150 16.72 -3.88 11.79
N GLY A 151 15.92 -3.73 12.85
CA GLY A 151 16.06 -2.63 13.80
C GLY A 151 17.47 -2.53 14.38
N ARG A 152 18.02 -3.67 14.83
CA ARG A 152 19.41 -3.74 15.34
C ARG A 152 20.45 -3.39 14.27
N LEU A 153 20.28 -3.86 13.04
CA LEU A 153 21.21 -3.55 11.95
C LEU A 153 21.19 -2.06 11.59
N LEU A 154 20.00 -1.44 11.58
CA LEU A 154 19.84 0.00 11.34
C LEU A 154 20.44 0.84 12.47
N GLU A 155 20.32 0.41 13.73
CA GLU A 155 20.98 1.06 14.87
C GLU A 155 22.50 1.02 14.73
N VAL A 156 23.07 -0.14 14.40
CA VAL A 156 24.52 -0.28 14.14
C VAL A 156 24.98 0.63 13.01
N ALA A 157 24.21 0.70 11.92
CA ALA A 157 24.52 1.57 10.78
C ALA A 157 24.51 3.06 11.17
N ARG A 158 23.51 3.49 11.94
CA ARG A 158 23.42 4.88 12.44
C ARG A 158 24.60 5.23 13.34
N GLN A 159 24.92 4.37 14.30
CA GLN A 159 26.04 4.57 15.21
C GLN A 159 27.38 4.69 14.47
N ARG A 160 27.60 3.87 13.42
CA ARG A 160 28.80 3.98 12.58
C ARG A 160 28.85 5.29 11.81
N ASN A 161 27.72 5.72 11.22
CA ASN A 161 27.65 6.97 10.48
C ASN A 161 27.90 8.20 11.38
N ASP A 162 27.39 8.17 12.62
CA ASP A 162 27.62 9.22 13.61
C ASP A 162 29.09 9.27 14.07
N GLN A 163 29.77 8.11 14.13
CA GLN A 163 31.20 8.02 14.45
C GLN A 163 32.12 8.45 13.30
N GLU A 164 31.64 8.39 12.06
CA GLU A 164 32.37 8.85 10.86
C GLU A 164 32.14 10.35 10.54
N GLY A 165 31.30 11.06 11.32
CA GLY A 165 31.12 12.52 11.30
C GLY A 165 32.38 13.32 11.71
N PRO A 166 32.45 14.62 11.38
CA PRO A 166 33.59 15.30 10.75
C PRO A 166 34.86 15.28 11.60
N SER A 167 35.67 14.23 11.47
CA SER A 167 37.00 14.12 12.08
C SER A 167 38.14 14.10 11.04
N ARG A 168 37.89 14.59 9.81
CA ARG A 168 38.91 14.71 8.75
C ARG A 168 39.21 16.14 8.28
N GLU A 169 38.85 17.15 9.06
CA GLU A 169 39.33 18.53 8.90
C GLU A 169 40.09 19.03 10.13
N ARG A 170 40.97 18.22 10.72
CA ARG A 170 42.00 18.72 11.64
C ARG A 170 43.20 17.81 11.58
N PHE A 171 44.05 17.99 10.57
CA PHE A 171 45.52 17.96 10.69
C PHE A 171 46.06 18.57 9.39
N ALA A 172 46.16 19.90 9.42
CA ALA A 172 47.14 20.64 8.63
C ALA A 172 48.53 20.44 9.25
#